data_AF-A0A7C6X2R7-F1
#
_entry.id   AF-A0A7C6X2R7-F1
#
_cell.length_a   1.000
_cell.length_b   1.000
_cell.length_c   1.000
_cell.angle_alpha   90.00
_cell.angle_beta   90.00
_cell.angle_gamma   90.00
#
_symmetry.space_group_name_H-M   'P 1'
#
loop_
_entity.id
_entity.type
_entity.pdbx_description
1 polymer ?
#
loop_
_entity_poly.entity_id
_entity_poly.type
_entity_poly.pdbx_seq_one_letter_code
_entity_poly.pdbx_strand_id
1 'polypeptide(L)'
;MKKWLLFLVGFIPLALGYVMNHAMMAFPSVALPYGTIGIVFLIAWFGLGMATRRLLDSDRKALAIVHVAGFVALLLLLYQEAIQGYYWANQVGTATQFFYLPVLNVAGKFTAFSPRLYWTYILGFALMTVAFALGRSVGKRAA
;
A
#
# COMPACT_ATOMS: atom_id res chain seq x y z
N MET A 1 23.17 -4.63 3.52
CA MET A 1 22.65 -3.39 2.88
C MET A 1 21.39 -3.64 2.04
N LYS A 2 21.39 -4.59 1.10
CA LYS A 2 20.26 -4.80 0.15
C LYS A 2 18.88 -5.05 0.81
N LYS A 3 18.82 -5.77 1.93
CA LYS A 3 17.57 -6.01 2.69
C LYS A 3 17.00 -4.74 3.32
N TRP A 4 17.87 -3.85 3.82
CA TRP A 4 17.46 -2.55 4.38
C TRP A 4 16.86 -1.65 3.31
N LEU A 5 17.41 -1.65 2.10
CA LEU A 5 16.83 -0.90 0.98
C LEU A 5 15.41 -1.39 0.64
N LEU A 6 15.20 -2.71 0.58
CA LEU A 6 13.86 -3.29 0.39
C LEU A 6 12.88 -2.91 1.51
N PHE A 7 13.37 -2.90 2.74
CA PHE A 7 12.57 -2.48 3.89
C PHE A 7 12.15 -1.01 3.77
N LEU A 8 13.07 -0.11 3.41
CA LEU A 8 12.78 1.31 3.19
C LEU A 8 11.83 1.55 2.02
N VAL A 9 11.96 0.79 0.92
CA VAL A 9 10.99 0.81 -0.19
C VAL A 9 9.58 0.52 0.30
N GLY A 10 9.44 -0.37 1.30
CA GLY A 10 8.17 -0.69 1.95
C GLY A 10 7.46 0.50 2.62
N PHE A 11 8.16 1.60 2.91
CA PHE A 11 7.58 2.81 3.52
C PHE A 11 7.16 3.89 2.51
N ILE A 12 7.45 3.72 1.22
CA ILE A 12 7.00 4.64 0.17
C ILE A 12 5.49 4.91 0.22
N PRO A 13 4.59 3.91 0.42
CA PRO A 13 3.15 4.15 0.47
C PRO A 13 2.75 5.12 1.59
N LEU A 14 3.41 5.02 2.75
CA LEU A 14 3.20 5.94 3.87
C LEU A 14 3.59 7.38 3.50
N ALA A 15 4.78 7.56 2.92
CA ALA A 15 5.24 8.88 2.51
C ALA A 15 4.30 9.50 1.48
N LEU A 16 3.86 8.72 0.48
CA LEU A 16 2.89 9.16 -0.52
C LEU A 16 1.53 9.48 0.11
N GLY A 17 1.09 8.72 1.11
CA GLY A 17 -0.12 9.00 1.88
C GLY A 17 -0.10 10.37 2.56
N TYR A 18 1.01 10.71 3.22
CA TYR A 18 1.18 12.05 3.81
C TYR A 18 1.18 13.16 2.76
N VAL A 19 1.86 12.96 1.62
CA VAL A 19 1.85 13.92 0.51
C VAL A 19 0.45 14.11 -0.05
N MET A 20 -0.29 13.02 -0.27
CA MET A 20 -1.67 13.07 -0.75
C MET A 20 -2.57 13.80 0.24
N ASN A 21 -2.49 13.47 1.53
CA ASN A 21 -3.26 14.16 2.56
C ASN A 21 -2.93 15.67 2.59
N HIS A 22 -1.65 16.03 2.51
CA HIS A 22 -1.24 17.42 2.45
C HIS A 22 -1.84 18.14 1.23
N ALA A 23 -1.81 17.50 0.05
CA ALA A 23 -2.43 18.06 -1.15
C ALA A 23 -3.96 18.23 -0.99
N MET A 24 -4.65 17.27 -0.37
CA MET A 24 -6.08 17.38 -0.08
C MET A 24 -6.40 18.57 0.83
N MET A 25 -5.56 18.82 1.83
CA MET A 25 -5.72 19.94 2.76
C MET A 25 -5.34 21.29 2.14
N ALA A 26 -4.34 21.31 1.25
CA ALA A 26 -3.90 22.53 0.54
C ALA A 26 -4.91 22.98 -0.53
N PHE A 27 -5.64 22.04 -1.14
CA PHE A 27 -6.58 22.31 -2.23
C PHE A 27 -7.97 21.72 -1.93
N PRO A 28 -8.68 22.19 -0.88
CA PRO A 28 -9.93 21.57 -0.42
C PRO A 28 -11.09 21.67 -1.43
N SER A 29 -11.04 22.64 -2.35
CA SER A 29 -12.03 22.82 -3.41
C SER A 29 -11.73 21.99 -4.67
N VAL A 30 -10.60 21.28 -4.72
CA VAL A 30 -10.17 20.51 -5.89
C VAL A 30 -10.25 19.02 -5.58
N ALA A 31 -11.12 18.32 -6.30
CA ALA A 31 -11.15 16.86 -6.24
C ALA A 31 -9.91 16.29 -6.93
N LEU A 32 -9.01 15.67 -6.16
CA LEU A 32 -7.87 14.96 -6.74
C LEU A 32 -8.33 13.73 -7.53
N PRO A 33 -7.64 13.34 -8.60
CA PRO A 33 -7.98 12.17 -9.39
C PRO A 33 -7.55 10.86 -8.70
N TYR A 34 -8.14 10.54 -7.54
CA TYR A 34 -7.72 9.44 -6.66
C TYR A 34 -7.62 8.08 -7.35
N GLY A 35 -8.52 7.78 -8.29
CA GLY A 35 -8.48 6.54 -9.07
C GLY A 35 -7.23 6.45 -9.95
N THR A 36 -6.89 7.54 -10.66
CA THR A 36 -5.68 7.62 -11.47
C THR A 36 -4.44 7.52 -10.62
N ILE A 37 -4.41 8.20 -9.47
CA ILE A 37 -3.30 8.13 -8.50
C ILE A 37 -3.07 6.68 -8.07
N GLY A 38 -4.12 5.94 -7.72
CA GLY A 38 -3.99 4.55 -7.30
C GLY A 38 -3.52 3.60 -8.41
N ILE A 39 -3.97 3.81 -9.65
CA ILE A 39 -3.49 3.02 -10.79
C ILE A 39 -2.00 3.30 -11.04
N VAL A 40 -1.60 4.56 -11.09
CA VAL A 40 -0.20 4.96 -11.28
C VAL A 40 0.67 4.42 -10.14
N PHE A 41 0.18 4.48 -8.90
CA PHE A 41 0.85 3.90 -7.75
C PHE A 41 1.07 2.40 -7.90
N LEU A 42 0.05 1.62 -8.31
CA LEU A 42 0.19 0.17 -8.51
C LEU A 42 1.16 -0.17 -9.66
N ILE A 43 1.16 0.61 -10.75
CA ILE A 43 2.12 0.46 -11.85
C ILE A 43 3.54 0.74 -11.35
N ALA A 44 3.74 1.80 -10.57
CA ALA A 44 5.02 2.12 -9.96
C ALA A 44 5.46 1.02 -8.98
N TRP A 45 4.53 0.46 -8.19
CA TRP A 45 4.79 -0.63 -7.26
C TRP A 45 5.23 -1.92 -7.96
N PHE A 46 4.59 -2.24 -9.10
CA PHE A 46 5.04 -3.28 -10.01
C PHE A 46 6.45 -2.99 -10.56
N GLY A 47 6.71 -1.75 -10.98
CA GLY A 47 8.03 -1.28 -11.40
C GLY A 47 9.11 -1.49 -10.34
N LEU A 48 8.80 -1.19 -9.08
CA LEU A 48 9.69 -1.43 -7.95
C LEU A 48 9.93 -2.93 -7.73
N GLY A 49 8.94 -3.79 -7.94
CA GLY A 49 9.11 -5.24 -7.98
C GLY A 49 10.19 -5.65 -8.99
N MET A 50 10.07 -5.17 -10.24
CA MET A 50 11.06 -5.44 -11.30
C MET A 50 12.46 -4.91 -10.93
N ALA A 51 12.54 -3.64 -10.50
CA ALA A 51 13.81 -2.96 -10.23
C ALA A 51 14.57 -3.59 -9.06
N THR A 52 13.85 -4.09 -8.06
CA THR A 52 14.45 -4.69 -6.86
C THR A 52 14.76 -6.18 -7.00
N ARG A 53 14.53 -6.80 -8.17
CA ARG A 53 14.76 -8.24 -8.39
C ARG A 53 16.20 -8.67 -8.05
N ARG A 54 17.19 -7.84 -8.38
CA ARG A 54 18.63 -8.12 -8.18
C ARG A 54 19.11 -7.85 -6.75
N LEU A 55 18.24 -7.29 -5.90
CA LEU A 55 18.58 -7.02 -4.50
C LEU A 55 18.51 -8.28 -3.64
N LEU A 56 17.66 -9.24 -4.01
CA LEU A 56 17.47 -10.48 -3.28
C LEU A 56 16.95 -11.57 -4.22
N ASP A 57 17.60 -12.75 -4.22
CA ASP A 57 17.24 -13.84 -5.13
C ASP A 57 15.90 -14.51 -4.74
N SER A 58 15.57 -14.51 -3.45
CA SER A 58 14.33 -15.10 -2.94
C SER A 58 13.18 -14.10 -2.99
N ASP A 59 12.21 -14.35 -3.87
CA ASP A 59 10.99 -13.53 -3.98
C ASP A 59 10.17 -13.52 -2.71
N ARG A 60 10.00 -14.68 -2.07
CA ARG A 60 9.24 -14.79 -0.81
C ARG A 60 9.84 -13.88 0.26
N LYS A 61 11.17 -13.87 0.39
CA LYS A 61 11.86 -12.98 1.34
C LYS A 61 11.71 -11.50 0.94
N ALA A 62 11.79 -11.18 -0.35
CA ALA A 62 11.63 -9.80 -0.81
C ALA A 62 10.20 -9.28 -0.56
N LEU A 63 9.19 -10.10 -0.86
CA LEU A 63 7.77 -9.81 -0.59
C LEU A 63 7.52 -9.59 0.90
N ALA A 64 8.04 -10.47 1.76
CA ALA A 64 7.90 -10.34 3.20
C ALA A 64 8.55 -9.04 3.72
N ILE A 65 9.77 -8.73 3.29
CA ILE A 65 10.50 -7.54 3.74
C ILE A 65 9.81 -6.25 3.29
N VAL A 66 9.40 -6.14 2.02
CA VAL A 66 8.83 -4.89 1.50
C VAL A 66 7.41 -4.64 2.02
N HIS A 67 6.65 -5.70 2.34
CA HIS A 67 5.27 -5.57 2.81
C HIS A 67 5.15 -5.63 4.34
N VAL A 68 6.22 -5.84 5.11
CA VAL A 68 6.11 -5.96 6.58
C VAL A 68 5.47 -4.71 7.21
N ALA A 69 5.87 -3.51 6.77
CA ALA A 69 5.32 -2.26 7.27
C ALA A 69 3.83 -2.13 6.90
N GLY A 70 3.47 -2.45 5.66
CA GLY A 70 2.07 -2.46 5.22
C GLY A 70 1.24 -3.48 5.98
N PHE A 71 1.77 -4.68 6.21
CA PHE A 71 1.07 -5.73 6.94
C PHE A 71 0.81 -5.33 8.39
N VAL A 72 1.80 -4.74 9.07
CA VAL A 72 1.61 -4.17 10.42
C VAL A 72 0.55 -3.07 10.40
N ALA A 73 0.60 -2.16 9.42
CA ALA A 73 -0.42 -1.11 9.27
C ALA A 73 -1.82 -1.69 9.05
N LEU A 74 -1.94 -2.78 8.29
CA LEU A 74 -3.21 -3.49 8.08
C LEU A 74 -3.73 -4.08 9.40
N LEU A 75 -2.90 -4.81 10.15
CA LEU A 75 -3.33 -5.41 11.42
C LEU A 75 -3.83 -4.34 12.40
N LEU A 76 -3.15 -3.20 12.48
CA LEU A 76 -3.56 -2.08 13.32
C LEU A 76 -4.87 -1.44 12.83
N LEU A 77 -5.08 -1.32 11.52
CA LEU A 77 -6.35 -0.84 10.95
C LEU A 77 -7.49 -1.81 11.23
N LEU A 78 -7.28 -3.11 11.07
CA LEU A 78 -8.28 -4.13 11.38
C LEU A 78 -8.65 -4.10 12.85
N TYR A 79 -7.68 -3.91 13.75
CA TYR A 79 -7.95 -3.75 15.18
C TYR A 79 -8.79 -2.49 15.46
N GLN A 80 -8.40 -1.35 14.91
CA GLN A 80 -9.14 -0.09 15.06
C GLN A 80 -10.58 -0.19 14.53
N GLU A 81 -10.75 -0.68 13.30
CA GLU A 81 -12.04 -0.62 12.61
C GLU A 81 -12.95 -1.81 12.93
N ALA A 82 -12.41 -3.04 12.93
CA ALA A 82 -13.22 -4.25 13.09
C ALA A 82 -13.44 -4.63 14.56
N ILE A 83 -12.51 -4.28 15.46
CA ILE A 83 -12.61 -4.61 16.89
C ILE A 83 -13.07 -3.40 17.72
N GLN A 84 -12.41 -2.24 17.58
CA GLN A 84 -12.77 -1.06 18.37
C GLN A 84 -13.93 -0.25 17.79
N GLY A 85 -14.10 -0.28 16.47
CA GLY A 85 -15.13 0.48 15.76
C GLY A 85 -14.81 1.96 15.56
N TYR A 86 -13.59 2.41 15.86
CA TYR A 86 -13.13 3.78 15.64
C TYR A 86 -11.62 3.85 15.40
N TYR A 87 -11.17 4.89 14.69
CA TYR A 87 -9.74 5.14 14.48
C TYR A 87 -9.09 5.84 15.67
N TRP A 88 -7.83 5.54 15.93
CA TRP A 88 -7.07 6.22 16.98
C TRP A 88 -6.81 7.68 16.63
N ALA A 89 -7.09 8.58 17.58
CA ALA A 89 -6.84 10.02 17.45
C ALA A 89 -5.36 10.37 17.74
N ASN A 90 -4.43 9.66 17.13
CA ASN A 90 -2.99 9.88 17.28
C ASN A 90 -2.25 9.60 15.98
N GLN A 91 -0.95 9.90 15.95
CA GLN A 91 -0.11 9.72 14.75
C GLN A 91 -0.03 8.28 14.27
N VAL A 92 -0.19 7.29 15.16
CA VAL A 92 -0.18 5.88 14.75
C VAL A 92 -1.44 5.54 13.95
N GLY A 93 -2.63 5.95 14.46
CA GLY A 93 -3.89 5.77 13.74
C GLY A 93 -3.94 6.53 12.42
N THR A 94 -3.35 7.74 12.38
CA THR A 94 -3.19 8.52 11.14
C THR A 94 -2.25 7.81 10.16
N ALA A 95 -1.07 7.38 10.60
CA ALA A 95 -0.09 6.72 9.75
C ALA A 95 -0.65 5.44 9.13
N THR A 96 -1.40 4.64 9.89
CA THR A 96 -1.99 3.40 9.37
C THR A 96 -2.99 3.67 8.27
N GLN A 97 -3.84 4.70 8.40
CA GLN A 97 -4.77 5.13 7.37
C GLN A 97 -4.03 5.69 6.13
N PHE A 98 -3.03 6.55 6.35
CA PHE A 98 -2.27 7.17 5.27
C PHE A 98 -1.45 6.16 4.48
N PHE A 99 -0.96 5.09 5.10
CA PHE A 99 -0.25 4.01 4.42
C PHE A 99 -1.03 3.47 3.20
N TYR A 100 -2.35 3.33 3.33
CA TYR A 100 -3.22 2.77 2.29
C TYR A 100 -3.86 3.83 1.40
N LEU A 101 -3.76 5.11 1.75
CA LEU A 101 -4.39 6.20 1.03
C LEU A 101 -4.10 6.20 -0.48
N PRO A 102 -2.88 5.90 -0.98
CA PRO A 102 -2.60 5.86 -2.40
C PRO A 102 -3.41 4.84 -3.19
N VAL A 103 -3.73 3.68 -2.60
CA VAL A 103 -4.44 2.57 -3.27
C VAL A 103 -5.93 2.51 -2.90
N LEU A 104 -6.34 3.25 -1.88
CA LEU A 104 -7.65 3.12 -1.24
C LEU A 104 -8.81 3.29 -2.22
N ASN A 105 -8.74 4.26 -3.13
CA ASN A 105 -9.82 4.50 -4.11
C ASN A 105 -9.98 3.34 -5.10
N VAL A 106 -8.86 2.76 -5.56
CA VAL A 106 -8.89 1.61 -6.47
C VAL A 106 -9.50 0.41 -5.77
N ALA A 107 -9.04 0.10 -4.55
CA ALA A 107 -9.61 -0.98 -3.74
C ALA A 107 -11.11 -0.74 -3.46
N GLY A 108 -11.48 0.49 -3.12
CA GLY A 108 -12.85 0.87 -2.73
C GLY A 108 -13.88 0.62 -3.82
N LYS A 109 -13.48 0.73 -5.10
CA LYS A 109 -14.36 0.42 -6.23
C LYS A 109 -14.78 -1.04 -6.27
N PHE A 110 -13.91 -1.95 -5.80
CA PHE A 110 -14.19 -3.39 -5.79
C PHE A 110 -14.81 -3.86 -4.47
N THR A 111 -14.75 -3.07 -3.41
CA THR A 111 -15.32 -3.38 -2.09
C THR A 111 -16.58 -2.59 -1.78
N ALA A 112 -17.15 -1.90 -2.77
CA ALA A 112 -18.36 -1.07 -2.64
C ALA A 112 -19.61 -1.85 -2.17
N PHE A 113 -19.56 -3.19 -2.18
CA PHE A 113 -20.62 -4.05 -1.64
C PHE A 113 -20.69 -4.06 -0.11
N SER A 114 -19.69 -3.50 0.59
CA SER A 114 -19.67 -3.45 2.05
C SER A 114 -19.55 -2.01 2.56
N PRO A 115 -20.32 -1.61 3.58
CA PRO A 115 -20.13 -0.31 4.23
C PRO A 115 -18.87 -0.28 5.11
N ARG A 116 -18.18 -1.41 5.28
CA ARG A 116 -17.00 -1.54 6.13
C ARG A 116 -15.72 -1.31 5.30
N LEU A 117 -14.89 -0.37 5.73
CA LEU A 117 -13.64 0.01 5.08
C LEU A 117 -12.54 -1.05 5.26
N TYR A 118 -12.66 -1.94 6.25
CA TYR A 118 -11.65 -2.97 6.48
C TYR A 118 -11.46 -3.89 5.28
N TRP A 119 -12.52 -4.18 4.50
CA TRP A 119 -12.40 -4.92 3.24
C TRP A 119 -11.56 -4.17 2.22
N THR A 120 -11.71 -2.85 2.16
CA THR A 120 -10.94 -1.97 1.29
C THR A 120 -9.46 -1.99 1.64
N TYR A 121 -9.10 -1.97 2.93
CA TYR A 121 -7.71 -2.09 3.37
C TYR A 121 -7.11 -3.46 3.07
N ILE A 122 -7.86 -4.55 3.30
CA ILE A 122 -7.44 -5.92 2.95
C ILE A 122 -7.15 -6.02 1.46
N LEU A 123 -8.07 -5.53 0.62
CA LEU A 123 -7.89 -5.55 -0.83
C LEU A 123 -6.75 -4.63 -1.27
N GLY A 124 -6.59 -3.45 -0.67
CA GLY A 124 -5.46 -2.55 -0.94
C GLY A 124 -4.12 -3.23 -0.70
N PHE A 125 -3.97 -3.93 0.43
CA PHE A 125 -2.78 -4.73 0.72
C PHE A 125 -2.56 -5.86 -0.29
N ALA A 126 -3.64 -6.56 -0.66
CA ALA A 126 -3.58 -7.64 -1.65
C ALA A 126 -3.14 -7.12 -3.03
N LEU A 127 -3.70 -6.00 -3.49
CA LEU A 127 -3.34 -5.37 -4.76
C LEU A 127 -1.87 -4.95 -4.79
N MET A 128 -1.37 -4.35 -3.71
CA MET A 128 0.05 -4.00 -3.59
C MET A 128 0.94 -5.25 -3.63
N THR A 129 0.57 -6.29 -2.88
CA THR A 129 1.32 -7.55 -2.84
C THR A 129 1.39 -8.21 -4.22
N VAL A 130 0.25 -8.28 -4.91
CA VAL A 130 0.15 -8.84 -6.26
C VAL A 130 0.94 -8.02 -7.26
N ALA A 131 0.79 -6.68 -7.28
CA ALA A 131 1.51 -5.82 -8.20
C ALA A 131 3.04 -5.99 -8.06
N PHE A 132 3.55 -5.97 -6.82
CA PHE A 132 4.98 -6.17 -6.58
C PHE A 132 5.45 -7.58 -6.95
N ALA A 133 4.67 -8.61 -6.62
CA ALA A 133 4.98 -10.00 -6.94
C ALA A 133 5.05 -10.21 -8.47
N LEU A 134 4.07 -9.69 -9.21
CA LEU A 134 4.06 -9.72 -10.67
C LEU A 134 5.29 -9.00 -11.25
N GLY A 135 5.66 -7.84 -10.68
CA GLY A 135 6.87 -7.14 -11.08
C GLY A 135 8.12 -8.01 -10.91
N ARG A 136 8.21 -8.75 -9.81
CA ARG A 136 9.34 -9.66 -9.57
C ARG A 136 9.35 -10.91 -10.45
N SER A 137 8.18 -11.35 -10.94
CA SER A 137 8.09 -12.53 -11.80
C SER A 137 8.45 -12.25 -13.27
N VAL A 138 8.39 -10.99 -13.72
CA VAL A 138 8.75 -10.62 -15.09
C VAL A 138 10.21 -10.98 -15.41
N GLY A 139 10.38 -11.72 -16.51
CA GLY A 139 11.71 -12.13 -17.01
C GLY A 139 12.31 -13.34 -16.32
N LYS A 140 11.57 -14.04 -15.44
CA LYS A 140 11.91 -15.40 -15.03
C LYS A 140 11.50 -16.34 -16.17
N ARG A 141 12.46 -17.04 -16.77
CA ARG A 141 12.14 -18.13 -17.69
C ARG A 141 11.34 -19.17 -16.91
N ALA A 142 10.20 -19.60 -17.47
CA ALA A 142 9.51 -20.77 -16.96
C ALA A 142 10.51 -21.93 -16.96
N ALA A 143 10.76 -22.50 -15.77
CA ALA A 143 11.57 -23.70 -15.63
C ALA A 143 10.77 -24.91 -16.09
#